data_AF-A0A4V3PGM7-F1
#
_entry.id   AF-A0A4V3PGM7-F1
#
_cell.length_a   1.000
_cell.length_b   1.000
_cell.length_c   1.000
_cell.angle_alpha   90.00
_cell.angle_beta   90.00
_cell.angle_gamma   90.00
#
_symmetry.space_group_name_H-M   'P 1'
#
loop_
_entity.id
_entity.type
_entity.pdbx_description
1 polymer ?
#
loop_
_entity_poly.entity_id
_entity_poly.type
_entity_poly.pdbx_seq_one_letter_code
_entity_poly.pdbx_strand_id
1 'polypeptide(L)'
;MLIRFDCPNCGNEIEREVEDAAYDISGETEYEREGREISHVECICDPDDVFEIQVVAEATRKTVELIGHPDIDVKFVDLQEQQNYWYDDFLENYEPSDAHEVYLQSLSELKTIENSAWLRLPNQALLRVMYLQYVVILEAYLRDRLINIIMDDSNKMLGLISRVDVLNNSSHTLIEISKEPDIVKKTVKGFLQRVSFHDLMLVSQFYEVVLGVNIFSDTPLPPEIKKKRKSKQKQKSGETLELTPAEEEMMSIIETRHHLVHRNGRDNEGKLIEISVKSVERVKQLIFEMVDRVEQVYSEYSAKRALGDQDRPKL
;
A
#
# COMPACT_ATOMS: atom_id res chain seq x y z
N MET A 1 -1.68 -23.67 8.71
CA MET A 1 -2.93 -23.27 8.02
C MET A 1 -4.09 -24.11 8.55
N LEU A 2 -5.24 -23.50 8.86
CA LEU A 2 -6.41 -24.25 9.36
C LEU A 2 -7.25 -24.77 8.19
N ILE A 3 -7.57 -26.06 8.19
CA ILE A 3 -8.38 -26.72 7.16
C ILE A 3 -9.63 -27.38 7.75
N ARG A 4 -10.67 -27.52 6.93
CA ARG A 4 -11.95 -28.17 7.22
C ARG A 4 -12.42 -28.99 6.02
N PHE A 5 -12.71 -30.26 6.24
CA PHE A 5 -13.31 -31.13 5.22
C PHE A 5 -14.10 -32.27 5.85
N ASP A 6 -15.02 -32.88 5.10
CA ASP A 6 -15.78 -34.04 5.55
C ASP A 6 -14.98 -35.33 5.30
N CYS A 7 -14.82 -36.16 6.33
CA CYS A 7 -14.10 -37.43 6.21
C CYS A 7 -14.78 -38.36 5.19
N PRO A 8 -14.06 -38.89 4.17
CA PRO A 8 -14.64 -39.79 3.17
C PRO A 8 -15.20 -41.09 3.76
N ASN A 9 -14.66 -41.56 4.88
CA ASN A 9 -15.00 -42.87 5.45
C ASN A 9 -16.20 -42.79 6.42
N CYS A 10 -16.24 -41.77 7.29
CA CYS A 10 -17.27 -41.66 8.34
C CYS A 10 -18.23 -40.47 8.17
N GLY A 11 -17.93 -39.51 7.28
CA GLY A 11 -18.73 -38.30 7.09
C GLY A 11 -18.66 -37.27 8.21
N ASN A 12 -17.79 -37.44 9.21
CA ASN A 12 -17.56 -36.41 10.22
C ASN A 12 -16.72 -35.27 9.65
N GLU A 13 -17.04 -34.03 10.02
CA GLU A 13 -16.21 -32.86 9.73
C GLU A 13 -14.89 -32.95 10.51
N ILE A 14 -13.77 -32.85 9.80
CA ILE A 14 -12.42 -32.82 10.34
C ILE A 14 -11.90 -31.39 10.27
N GLU A 15 -11.53 -30.83 11.42
CA GLU A 15 -10.81 -29.56 11.53
C GLU A 15 -9.41 -29.81 12.10
N ARG A 16 -8.37 -29.39 11.35
CA ARG A 16 -6.95 -29.57 11.71
C ARG A 16 -6.08 -28.44 11.21
N GLU A 17 -4.93 -28.29 11.86
CA GLU A 17 -3.86 -27.42 11.40
C GLU A 17 -2.84 -28.23 10.60
N VAL A 18 -2.47 -27.74 9.42
CA VAL A 18 -1.49 -28.34 8.51
C VAL A 18 -0.37 -27.34 8.19
N GLU A 19 0.77 -27.82 7.72
CA GLU A 19 1.84 -26.96 7.22
C GLU A 19 1.37 -26.17 6.00
N ASP A 20 1.77 -24.90 5.91
CA ASP A 20 1.36 -24.00 4.83
C ASP A 20 2.46 -23.90 3.77
N ALA A 21 2.08 -23.77 2.51
CA ALA A 21 3.02 -23.58 1.41
C ALA A 21 3.16 -22.08 1.08
N ALA A 22 4.37 -21.66 0.73
CA ALA A 22 4.67 -20.28 0.35
C ALA A 22 5.19 -20.22 -1.10
N TYR A 23 4.68 -19.26 -1.87
CA TYR A 23 5.18 -18.99 -3.21
C TYR A 23 6.55 -18.29 -3.13
N ASP A 24 7.57 -18.88 -3.75
CA ASP A 24 8.92 -18.34 -3.79
C ASP A 24 9.10 -17.40 -4.99
N ILE A 25 9.00 -16.10 -4.73
CA ILE A 25 9.15 -15.06 -5.76
C ILE A 25 10.57 -15.05 -6.36
N SER A 26 11.56 -15.65 -5.69
CA SER A 26 12.95 -15.66 -6.13
C SER A 26 13.30 -16.75 -7.14
N GLY A 27 12.41 -17.72 -7.36
CA GLY A 27 12.64 -18.81 -8.32
C GLY A 27 12.84 -18.31 -9.76
N GLU A 28 13.67 -19.02 -10.55
CA GLU A 28 13.94 -18.65 -11.93
C GLU A 28 12.91 -19.26 -12.90
N THR A 29 12.33 -20.40 -12.51
CA THR A 29 11.29 -21.13 -13.26
C THR A 29 9.98 -21.23 -12.48
N GLU A 30 8.85 -21.37 -13.18
CA GLU A 30 7.51 -21.47 -12.55
C GLU A 30 7.42 -22.63 -11.54
N TYR A 31 8.09 -23.75 -11.81
CA TYR A 31 8.17 -24.90 -10.89
C TYR A 31 8.96 -24.61 -9.61
N GLU A 32 9.99 -23.76 -9.67
CA GLU A 32 10.77 -23.36 -8.50
C GLU A 32 10.06 -22.30 -7.66
N ARG A 33 9.13 -21.56 -8.26
CA ARG A 33 8.34 -20.55 -7.55
C ARG A 33 7.14 -21.13 -6.83
N GLU A 34 6.61 -22.25 -7.31
CA GLU A 34 5.48 -22.92 -6.71
C GLU A 34 5.87 -23.57 -5.37
N GLY A 35 5.26 -23.12 -4.29
CA GLY A 35 5.40 -23.76 -2.99
C GLY A 35 4.51 -24.98 -2.91
N ARG A 36 5.05 -26.12 -2.46
CA ARG A 36 4.26 -27.33 -2.20
C ARG A 36 4.60 -27.88 -0.83
N GLU A 37 3.58 -28.11 -0.02
CA GLU A 37 3.72 -28.81 1.26
C GLU A 37 2.71 -29.94 1.38
N ILE A 38 3.13 -31.05 2.00
CA ILE A 38 2.29 -32.22 2.23
C ILE A 38 2.21 -32.47 3.73
N SER A 39 0.99 -32.45 4.25
CA SER A 39 0.69 -32.75 5.65
C SER A 39 -0.14 -34.00 5.79
N HIS A 40 -0.03 -34.68 6.93
CA HIS A 40 -0.77 -35.88 7.24
C HIS A 40 -1.79 -35.59 8.33
N VAL A 41 -3.05 -35.99 8.11
CA VAL A 41 -4.18 -35.71 8.99
C VAL A 41 -4.90 -37.01 9.33
N GLU A 42 -5.05 -37.27 10.63
CA GLU A 42 -5.76 -38.45 11.13
C GLU A 42 -7.23 -38.11 11.46
N CYS A 43 -8.15 -39.02 11.13
CA CYS A 43 -9.54 -38.93 11.56
C CYS A 43 -9.71 -39.43 13.01
N ILE A 44 -10.68 -38.86 13.73
CA ILE A 44 -11.06 -39.33 15.07
C ILE A 44 -11.78 -40.69 15.02
N CYS A 45 -12.36 -41.00 13.85
CA CYS A 45 -13.15 -42.20 13.61
C CYS A 45 -12.32 -43.48 13.59
N ASP A 46 -11.12 -43.42 13.00
CA ASP A 46 -10.14 -44.50 12.96
C ASP A 46 -8.73 -43.87 12.96
N PRO A 47 -7.89 -44.11 13.97
CA PRO A 47 -6.52 -43.61 14.01
C PRO A 47 -5.62 -44.18 12.90
N ASP A 48 -6.00 -45.30 12.30
CA ASP A 48 -5.24 -45.91 11.21
C ASP A 48 -5.57 -45.27 9.83
N ASP A 49 -6.62 -44.44 9.75
CA ASP A 49 -6.97 -43.67 8.55
C ASP A 49 -6.21 -42.33 8.51
N VAL A 50 -5.06 -42.35 7.82
CA VAL A 50 -4.23 -41.17 7.57
C VAL A 50 -4.53 -40.58 6.20
N PHE A 51 -4.90 -39.31 6.18
CA PHE A 51 -5.21 -38.52 4.99
C PHE A 51 -4.04 -37.61 4.63
N GLU A 52 -3.59 -37.64 3.38
CA GLU A 52 -2.56 -36.74 2.87
C GLU A 52 -3.18 -35.48 2.28
N ILE A 53 -2.86 -34.33 2.86
CA ILE A 53 -3.31 -33.01 2.41
C ILE A 53 -2.16 -32.34 1.68
N GLN A 54 -2.41 -31.93 0.43
CA GLN A 54 -1.48 -31.14 -0.35
C GLN A 54 -1.89 -29.68 -0.36
N VAL A 55 -0.95 -28.81 0.02
CA VAL A 55 -1.08 -27.36 -0.09
C VAL A 55 -0.18 -26.88 -1.20
N VAL A 56 -0.75 -26.18 -2.18
CA VAL A 56 -0.01 -25.60 -3.31
C VAL A 56 -0.21 -24.09 -3.32
N ALA A 57 0.90 -23.35 -3.29
CA ALA A 57 0.91 -21.91 -3.37
C ALA A 57 1.49 -21.44 -4.72
N GLU A 58 0.63 -20.83 -5.53
CA GLU A 58 0.98 -20.18 -6.78
C GLU A 58 0.97 -18.65 -6.62
N ALA A 59 1.38 -17.92 -7.66
CA ALA A 59 1.52 -16.47 -7.62
C ALA A 59 0.23 -15.70 -7.23
N THR A 60 -0.95 -16.24 -7.55
CA THR A 60 -2.24 -15.55 -7.37
C THR A 60 -3.30 -16.40 -6.67
N ARG A 61 -3.00 -17.66 -6.34
CA ARG A 61 -3.95 -18.57 -5.72
C ARG A 61 -3.23 -19.58 -4.83
N LYS A 62 -3.93 -20.03 -3.81
CA LYS A 62 -3.55 -21.18 -3.00
C LYS A 62 -4.64 -22.23 -3.15
N THR A 63 -4.24 -23.47 -3.38
CA THR A 63 -5.17 -24.61 -3.48
C THR A 63 -4.80 -25.63 -2.41
N VAL A 64 -5.82 -26.24 -1.83
CA VAL A 64 -5.68 -27.29 -0.83
C VAL A 64 -6.49 -28.48 -1.31
N GLU A 65 -5.84 -29.62 -1.49
CA GLU A 65 -6.46 -30.82 -2.03
C GLU A 65 -6.17 -32.03 -1.13
N LEU A 66 -7.15 -32.92 -1.02
CA LEU A 66 -7.00 -34.20 -0.34
C LEU A 66 -6.54 -35.25 -1.36
N ILE A 67 -5.31 -35.75 -1.19
CA ILE A 67 -4.72 -36.71 -2.12
C ILE A 67 -5.54 -38.01 -2.10
N GLY A 68 -5.94 -38.47 -3.29
CA GLY A 68 -6.78 -39.67 -3.46
C GLY A 68 -8.29 -39.42 -3.38
N HIS A 69 -8.73 -38.22 -2.99
CA HIS A 69 -10.14 -37.83 -2.91
C HIS A 69 -10.38 -36.43 -3.52
N PRO A 70 -10.22 -36.27 -4.84
CA PRO A 70 -10.34 -34.96 -5.50
C PRO A 70 -11.76 -34.38 -5.48
N ASP A 71 -12.77 -35.20 -5.18
CA ASP A 71 -14.17 -34.77 -5.11
C ASP A 71 -14.54 -34.12 -3.76
N ILE A 72 -13.63 -34.13 -2.78
CA ILE A 72 -13.87 -33.54 -1.46
C ILE A 72 -13.36 -32.10 -1.45
N ASP A 73 -14.29 -31.16 -1.22
CA ASP A 73 -13.99 -29.75 -1.08
C ASP A 73 -13.33 -29.48 0.28
N VAL A 74 -12.05 -29.12 0.27
CA VAL A 74 -11.30 -28.76 1.48
C VAL A 74 -11.37 -27.24 1.65
N LYS A 75 -12.13 -26.80 2.66
CA LYS A 75 -12.18 -25.39 3.04
C LYS A 75 -10.96 -25.08 3.89
N PHE A 76 -10.31 -23.94 3.64
CA PHE A 76 -9.16 -23.52 4.43
C PHE A 76 -9.23 -22.03 4.75
N VAL A 77 -8.55 -21.65 5.83
CA VAL A 77 -8.33 -20.25 6.21
C VAL A 77 -6.85 -19.99 6.09
N ASP A 78 -6.47 -19.13 5.16
CA ASP A 78 -5.09 -18.71 4.99
C ASP A 78 -4.68 -17.81 6.17
N LEU A 79 -3.79 -18.30 7.04
CA LEU A 79 -3.37 -17.56 8.23
C LEU A 79 -2.47 -16.36 7.87
N GLN A 80 -2.02 -16.22 6.62
CA GLN A 80 -1.45 -14.95 6.14
C GLN A 80 -2.50 -13.83 6.12
N GLU A 81 -3.81 -14.14 5.95
CA GLU A 81 -4.89 -13.17 6.16
C GLU A 81 -5.08 -12.81 7.66
N GLN A 82 -4.65 -13.65 8.61
CA GLN A 82 -4.73 -13.32 10.03
C GLN A 82 -3.62 -12.37 10.53
N GLN A 83 -2.45 -12.33 9.89
CA GLN A 83 -1.49 -11.25 10.15
C GLN A 83 -2.01 -9.89 9.65
N ASN A 84 -2.85 -9.89 8.61
CA ASN A 84 -3.57 -8.71 8.17
C ASN A 84 -4.61 -8.24 9.20
N TYR A 85 -5.20 -9.11 10.03
CA TYR A 85 -6.22 -8.68 11.00
C TYR A 85 -5.72 -7.67 12.05
N TRP A 86 -4.50 -7.81 12.57
CA TRP A 86 -3.95 -6.85 13.54
C TRP A 86 -3.51 -5.54 12.85
N TYR A 87 -2.97 -5.63 11.64
CA TYR A 87 -2.56 -4.47 10.85
C TYR A 87 -3.77 -3.68 10.31
N ASP A 88 -4.78 -4.39 9.83
CA ASP A 88 -6.05 -3.86 9.38
C ASP A 88 -6.84 -3.27 10.55
N ASP A 89 -6.94 -3.92 11.72
CA ASP A 89 -7.59 -3.35 12.93
C ASP A 89 -6.83 -2.12 13.49
N PHE A 90 -5.49 -2.14 13.47
CA PHE A 90 -4.67 -0.98 13.85
C PHE A 90 -4.89 0.21 12.91
N LEU A 91 -4.98 -0.03 11.60
CA LEU A 91 -5.24 1.01 10.61
C LEU A 91 -6.71 1.45 10.61
N GLU A 92 -7.66 0.54 10.77
CA GLU A 92 -9.10 0.80 10.71
C GLU A 92 -9.50 1.83 11.78
N ASN A 93 -8.91 1.72 12.97
CA ASN A 93 -9.09 2.63 14.10
C ASN A 93 -8.20 3.89 14.07
N TYR A 94 -7.25 4.00 13.13
CA TYR A 94 -6.45 5.21 12.97
C TYR A 94 -7.30 6.34 12.38
N GLU A 95 -7.52 7.39 13.16
CA GLU A 95 -8.05 8.67 12.70
C GLU A 95 -6.88 9.64 12.50
N PRO A 96 -6.57 10.04 11.27
CA PRO A 96 -5.49 10.98 11.04
C PRO A 96 -5.88 12.35 11.60
N SER A 97 -5.08 12.88 12.52
CA SER A 97 -5.12 14.29 12.93
C SER A 97 -4.80 15.21 11.73
N ASP A 98 -4.79 16.54 11.90
CA ASP A 98 -4.41 17.41 10.78
C ASP A 98 -3.01 17.02 10.27
N ALA A 99 -2.96 16.54 9.02
CA ALA A 99 -1.76 15.92 8.45
C ALA A 99 -0.58 16.89 8.41
N HIS A 100 -0.84 18.19 8.24
CA HIS A 100 0.20 19.20 8.24
C HIS A 100 0.76 19.47 9.64
N GLU A 101 -0.08 19.48 10.69
CA GLU A 101 0.40 19.53 12.07
C GLU A 101 1.34 18.36 12.41
N VAL A 102 0.95 17.13 12.07
CA VAL A 102 1.77 15.92 12.29
C VAL A 102 3.09 15.99 11.53
N TYR A 103 3.03 16.45 10.28
CA TYR A 103 4.21 16.70 9.46
C TYR A 103 5.16 17.71 10.10
N LEU A 104 4.65 18.87 10.55
CA LEU A 104 5.45 19.91 11.20
C LEU A 104 6.08 19.42 12.50
N GLN A 105 5.33 18.66 13.31
CA GLN A 105 5.84 18.05 14.53
C GLN A 105 6.98 17.07 14.23
N SER A 106 6.75 16.13 13.29
CA SER A 106 7.75 15.13 12.90
C SER A 106 9.03 15.79 12.34
N LEU A 107 8.89 16.88 11.58
CA LEU A 107 10.03 17.66 11.11
C LEU A 107 10.76 18.39 12.23
N SER A 108 10.05 18.93 13.21
CA SER A 108 10.65 19.58 14.37
C SER A 108 11.53 18.59 15.14
N GLU A 109 11.02 17.38 15.37
CA GLU A 109 11.76 16.29 16.03
C GLU A 109 12.98 15.88 15.22
N LEU A 110 12.84 15.66 13.91
CA LEU A 110 13.97 15.31 13.05
C LEU A 110 15.02 16.43 13.00
N LYS A 111 14.62 17.70 13.03
CA LYS A 111 15.54 18.85 13.11
C LYS A 111 16.37 18.85 14.39
N THR A 112 15.86 18.33 15.52
CA THR A 112 16.65 18.21 16.75
C THR A 112 17.79 17.18 16.58
N ILE A 113 17.48 16.05 15.95
CA ILE A 113 18.47 15.01 15.60
C ILE A 113 19.48 15.61 14.64
N GLU A 114 18.99 16.25 13.58
CA GLU A 114 19.77 16.95 12.57
C GLU A 114 20.80 17.89 13.22
N ASN A 115 20.34 18.90 13.97
CA ASN A 115 21.21 19.89 14.61
C ASN A 115 22.27 19.26 15.54
N SER A 116 21.91 18.19 16.26
CA SER A 116 22.86 17.46 17.10
C SER A 116 23.86 16.61 16.29
N ALA A 117 23.41 16.09 15.14
CA ALA A 117 24.17 15.24 14.25
C ALA A 117 25.24 16.02 13.51
N TRP A 118 24.93 17.20 12.96
CA TRP A 118 25.89 18.03 12.22
C TRP A 118 27.04 18.58 13.07
N LEU A 119 26.84 18.66 14.38
CA LEU A 119 27.91 19.01 15.34
C LEU A 119 28.94 17.87 15.49
N ARG A 120 28.60 16.66 15.06
CA ARG A 120 29.47 15.48 14.99
C ARG A 120 29.71 15.16 13.51
N LEU A 121 30.77 14.44 13.16
CA LEU A 121 30.88 13.91 11.79
C LEU A 121 29.85 12.77 11.66
N PRO A 122 28.74 12.93 10.91
CA PRO A 122 27.68 11.94 10.89
C PRO A 122 28.18 10.68 10.17
N ASN A 123 27.99 9.52 10.79
CA ASN A 123 28.33 8.24 10.18
C ASN A 123 27.24 7.80 9.17
N GLN A 124 27.55 6.82 8.34
CA GLN A 124 26.61 6.30 7.33
C GLN A 124 25.29 5.82 7.91
N ALA A 125 25.28 5.22 9.10
CA ALA A 125 24.06 4.75 9.74
C ALA A 125 23.11 5.91 10.05
N LEU A 126 23.63 7.00 10.62
CA LEU A 126 22.84 8.19 10.94
C LEU A 126 22.32 8.89 9.68
N LEU A 127 23.14 9.02 8.65
CA LEU A 127 22.73 9.62 7.37
C LEU A 127 21.63 8.81 6.68
N ARG A 128 21.70 7.48 6.74
CA ARG A 128 20.65 6.58 6.21
C ARG A 128 19.35 6.72 6.99
N VAL A 129 19.41 6.79 8.32
CA VAL A 129 18.23 7.03 9.15
C VAL A 129 17.60 8.37 8.81
N MET A 130 18.37 9.45 8.74
CA MET A 130 17.83 10.77 8.40
C MET A 130 17.20 10.80 7.00
N TYR A 131 17.87 10.20 6.01
CA TYR A 131 17.34 10.06 4.65
C TYR A 131 15.99 9.35 4.66
N LEU A 132 15.90 8.19 5.33
CA LEU A 132 14.67 7.41 5.43
C LEU A 132 13.57 8.17 6.17
N GLN A 133 13.90 8.85 7.27
CA GLN A 133 12.91 9.58 8.07
C GLN A 133 12.25 10.69 7.26
N TYR A 134 12.99 11.43 6.44
CA TYR A 134 12.40 12.39 5.55
C TYR A 134 11.38 11.75 4.59
N VAL A 135 11.73 10.65 3.93
CA VAL A 135 10.82 9.95 3.01
C VAL A 135 9.58 9.42 3.74
N VAL A 136 9.74 8.83 4.93
CA VAL A 136 8.62 8.34 5.76
C VAL A 136 7.68 9.47 6.18
N ILE A 137 8.23 10.63 6.56
CA ILE A 137 7.44 11.82 6.91
C ILE A 137 6.60 12.27 5.71
N LEU A 138 7.16 12.26 4.49
CA LEU A 138 6.41 12.57 3.27
C LEU A 138 5.32 11.52 2.98
N GLU A 139 5.65 10.23 3.04
CA GLU A 139 4.70 9.14 2.81
C GLU A 139 3.48 9.25 3.75
N ALA A 140 3.73 9.48 5.05
CA ALA A 140 2.68 9.66 6.05
C ALA A 140 1.84 10.92 5.77
N TYR A 141 2.49 12.05 5.50
CA TYR A 141 1.79 13.30 5.17
C TYR A 141 0.87 13.13 3.96
N LEU A 142 1.39 12.56 2.86
CA LEU A 142 0.61 12.37 1.63
C LEU A 142 -0.58 11.43 1.85
N ARG A 143 -0.39 10.36 2.63
CA ARG A 143 -1.46 9.45 3.00
C ARG A 143 -2.53 10.14 3.81
N ASP A 144 -2.14 10.76 4.91
CA ASP A 144 -3.07 11.28 5.90
C ASP A 144 -3.82 12.49 5.34
N ARG A 145 -3.13 13.38 4.60
CA ARG A 145 -3.79 14.53 3.96
C ARG A 145 -4.80 14.08 2.90
N LEU A 146 -4.45 13.09 2.07
CA LEU A 146 -5.35 12.57 1.05
C LEU A 146 -6.59 11.90 1.67
N ILE A 147 -6.38 11.06 2.69
CA ILE A 147 -7.47 10.41 3.43
C ILE A 147 -8.39 11.46 4.06
N ASN A 148 -7.84 12.47 4.75
CA ASN A 148 -8.64 13.53 5.38
C ASN A 148 -9.53 14.25 4.37
N ILE A 149 -8.99 14.67 3.21
CA ILE A 149 -9.77 15.36 2.17
C ILE A 149 -10.93 14.48 1.68
N ILE A 150 -10.66 13.20 1.41
CA ILE A 150 -11.63 12.27 0.83
C ILE A 150 -12.71 11.90 1.84
N MET A 151 -12.34 11.65 3.09
CA MET A 151 -13.30 11.30 4.14
C MET A 151 -14.21 12.48 4.50
N ASP A 152 -13.70 13.71 4.39
CA ASP A 152 -14.46 14.91 4.71
C ASP A 152 -15.37 15.41 3.57
N ASP A 153 -15.10 15.08 2.30
CA ASP A 153 -15.83 15.58 1.13
C ASP A 153 -16.31 14.47 0.17
N SER A 154 -17.61 14.18 0.21
CA SER A 154 -18.26 13.19 -0.66
C SER A 154 -18.06 13.43 -2.15
N ASN A 155 -17.90 14.69 -2.60
CA ASN A 155 -17.65 14.97 -4.01
C ASN A 155 -16.23 14.55 -4.42
N LYS A 156 -15.25 14.74 -3.53
CA LYS A 156 -13.86 14.29 -3.74
C LYS A 156 -13.78 12.77 -3.73
N MET A 157 -14.49 12.13 -2.79
CA MET A 157 -14.63 10.68 -2.73
C MET A 157 -15.23 10.11 -4.01
N LEU A 158 -16.35 10.66 -4.48
CA LEU A 158 -16.97 10.23 -5.74
C LEU A 158 -16.03 10.42 -6.95
N GLY A 159 -15.28 11.54 -6.97
CA GLY A 159 -14.26 11.80 -7.99
C GLY A 159 -13.18 10.72 -8.03
N LEU A 160 -12.70 10.28 -6.87
CA LEU A 160 -11.73 9.18 -6.77
C LEU A 160 -12.34 7.85 -7.22
N ILE A 161 -13.51 7.46 -6.69
CA ILE A 161 -14.21 6.21 -7.04
C ILE A 161 -14.39 6.11 -8.55
N SER A 162 -14.81 7.20 -9.19
CA SER A 162 -15.08 7.25 -10.63
C SER A 162 -13.82 7.02 -11.49
N ARG A 163 -12.63 7.19 -10.93
CA ARG A 163 -11.36 7.13 -11.66
C ARG A 163 -10.51 5.90 -11.34
N VAL A 164 -10.74 5.27 -10.19
CA VAL A 164 -10.00 4.09 -9.74
C VAL A 164 -10.83 2.83 -10.02
N ASP A 165 -10.40 2.03 -10.99
CA ASP A 165 -11.17 0.87 -11.46
C ASP A 165 -11.51 -0.13 -10.35
N VAL A 166 -10.61 -0.36 -9.39
CA VAL A 166 -10.84 -1.26 -8.25
C VAL A 166 -12.00 -0.78 -7.37
N LEU A 167 -12.13 0.55 -7.19
CA LEU A 167 -13.23 1.15 -6.42
C LEU A 167 -14.51 1.25 -7.24
N ASN A 168 -14.41 1.59 -8.53
CA ASN A 168 -15.57 1.73 -9.40
C ASN A 168 -16.31 0.39 -9.58
N ASN A 169 -15.57 -0.72 -9.64
CA ASN A 169 -16.12 -2.05 -9.86
C ASN A 169 -16.47 -2.79 -8.55
N SER A 170 -16.33 -2.16 -7.37
CA SER A 170 -16.67 -2.82 -6.10
C SER A 170 -18.20 -2.91 -5.91
N SER A 171 -18.71 -4.09 -5.60
CA SER A 171 -20.15 -4.34 -5.39
C SER A 171 -20.46 -4.73 -3.94
N HIS A 172 -21.60 -4.25 -3.42
CA HIS A 172 -22.09 -4.59 -2.08
C HIS A 172 -23.55 -5.06 -2.14
N THR A 173 -23.93 -5.99 -1.27
CA THR A 173 -25.32 -6.46 -1.16
C THR A 173 -26.19 -5.49 -0.34
N LEU A 174 -27.51 -5.53 -0.53
CA LEU A 174 -28.43 -4.69 0.27
C LEU A 174 -28.36 -5.00 1.77
N ILE A 175 -28.05 -6.25 2.15
CA ILE A 175 -27.89 -6.65 3.55
C ILE A 175 -26.60 -6.05 4.14
N GLU A 176 -25.49 -6.03 3.39
CA GLU A 176 -24.25 -5.36 3.80
C GLU A 176 -24.47 -3.87 4.01
N ILE A 177 -25.09 -3.18 3.03
CA ILE A 177 -25.40 -1.75 3.11
C ILE A 177 -26.32 -1.45 4.30
N SER A 178 -27.30 -2.33 4.55
CA SER A 178 -28.21 -2.16 5.69
C SER A 178 -27.53 -2.37 7.05
N LYS A 179 -26.49 -3.21 7.14
CA LYS A 179 -25.72 -3.45 8.36
C LYS A 179 -24.67 -2.38 8.59
N GLU A 180 -24.13 -1.80 7.52
CA GLU A 180 -23.06 -0.82 7.54
C GLU A 180 -23.40 0.39 6.65
N PRO A 181 -24.11 1.40 7.18
CA PRO A 181 -24.53 2.57 6.39
C PRO A 181 -23.37 3.37 5.76
N ASP A 182 -22.17 3.29 6.35
CA ASP A 182 -20.95 3.95 5.88
C ASP A 182 -20.04 3.05 5.02
N ILE A 183 -20.56 1.94 4.48
CA ILE A 183 -19.77 0.94 3.74
C ILE A 183 -18.92 1.52 2.60
N VAL A 184 -19.41 2.56 1.93
CA VAL A 184 -18.65 3.26 0.87
C VAL A 184 -17.41 3.94 1.46
N LYS A 185 -17.57 4.69 2.56
CA LYS A 185 -16.43 5.36 3.21
C LYS A 185 -15.42 4.35 3.71
N LYS A 186 -15.89 3.27 4.33
CA LYS A 186 -15.03 2.21 4.85
C LYS A 186 -14.25 1.51 3.74
N THR A 187 -14.91 1.20 2.63
CA THR A 187 -14.28 0.57 1.46
C THR A 187 -13.20 1.48 0.86
N VAL A 188 -13.49 2.77 0.70
CA VAL A 188 -12.52 3.75 0.19
C VAL A 188 -11.36 3.97 1.19
N LYS A 189 -11.65 4.11 2.49
CA LYS A 189 -10.64 4.26 3.54
C LYS A 189 -9.70 3.05 3.55
N GLY A 190 -10.24 1.83 3.60
CA GLY A 190 -9.46 0.60 3.58
C GLY A 190 -8.63 0.43 2.31
N PHE A 191 -9.16 0.82 1.15
CA PHE A 191 -8.37 0.86 -0.09
C PHE A 191 -7.18 1.80 0.05
N LEU A 192 -7.39 3.05 0.47
CA LEU A 192 -6.33 4.05 0.62
C LEU A 192 -5.29 3.64 1.67
N GLN A 193 -5.70 2.99 2.74
CA GLN A 193 -4.78 2.51 3.79
C GLN A 193 -3.83 1.42 3.31
N ARG A 194 -4.23 0.62 2.31
CA ARG A 194 -3.39 -0.40 1.68
C ARG A 194 -2.55 0.13 0.52
N VAL A 195 -2.82 1.34 0.03
CA VAL A 195 -2.00 1.95 -1.02
C VAL A 195 -0.60 2.19 -0.49
N SER A 196 0.39 1.80 -1.30
CA SER A 196 1.76 2.17 -1.03
C SER A 196 2.02 3.63 -1.40
N PHE A 197 2.21 4.49 -0.40
CA PHE A 197 2.49 5.91 -0.62
C PHE A 197 3.92 6.22 -1.08
N HIS A 198 4.78 5.21 -1.20
CA HIS A 198 6.04 5.34 -1.94
C HIS A 198 5.87 5.20 -3.46
N ASP A 199 4.72 4.71 -3.96
CA ASP A 199 4.37 4.83 -5.38
C ASP A 199 3.85 6.25 -5.67
N LEU A 200 4.79 7.20 -5.75
CA LEU A 200 4.47 8.61 -5.91
C LEU A 200 3.81 8.92 -7.27
N MET A 201 3.97 8.06 -8.27
CA MET A 201 3.29 8.22 -9.56
C MET A 201 1.79 7.94 -9.44
N LEU A 202 1.42 6.90 -8.69
CA LEU A 202 0.03 6.63 -8.36
C LEU A 202 -0.54 7.71 -7.44
N VAL A 203 0.19 8.08 -6.38
CA VAL A 203 -0.24 9.12 -5.43
C VAL A 203 -0.47 10.46 -6.14
N SER A 204 0.41 10.84 -7.08
CA SER A 204 0.23 12.04 -7.90
C SER A 204 -1.09 12.03 -8.68
N GLN A 205 -1.50 10.88 -9.23
CA GLN A 205 -2.79 10.75 -9.91
C GLN A 205 -3.97 10.96 -8.96
N PHE A 206 -3.87 10.47 -7.71
CA PHE A 206 -4.91 10.72 -6.71
C PHE A 206 -5.01 12.21 -6.36
N TYR A 207 -3.89 12.89 -6.17
CA TYR A 207 -3.86 14.33 -5.91
C TYR A 207 -4.35 15.17 -7.10
N GLU A 208 -4.07 14.74 -8.33
CA GLU A 208 -4.62 15.38 -9.54
C GLU A 208 -6.15 15.25 -9.59
N VAL A 209 -6.70 14.08 -9.21
CA VAL A 209 -8.16 13.86 -9.17
C VAL A 209 -8.82 14.66 -8.04
N VAL A 210 -8.21 14.65 -6.85
CA VAL A 210 -8.82 15.20 -5.63
C VAL A 210 -8.63 16.71 -5.52
N LEU A 211 -7.43 17.22 -5.77
CA LEU A 211 -7.11 18.65 -5.64
C LEU A 211 -6.76 19.34 -6.97
N GLY A 212 -6.58 18.60 -8.07
CA GLY A 212 -6.12 19.18 -9.32
C GLY A 212 -4.64 19.58 -9.29
N VAL A 213 -3.87 19.06 -8.33
CA VAL A 213 -2.46 19.41 -8.12
C VAL A 213 -1.54 18.30 -8.65
N ASN A 214 -0.45 18.71 -9.30
CA ASN A 214 0.66 17.80 -9.60
C ASN A 214 1.68 17.89 -8.46
N ILE A 215 1.88 16.77 -7.76
CA ILE A 215 2.81 16.72 -6.62
C ILE A 215 4.28 16.72 -7.02
N PHE A 216 4.65 16.71 -8.30
CA PHE A 216 6.05 16.84 -8.73
C PHE A 216 6.45 18.26 -9.17
N SER A 217 5.51 19.08 -9.66
CA SER A 217 5.84 20.40 -10.19
C SER A 217 4.64 21.33 -10.29
N ASP A 218 4.87 22.63 -10.12
CA ASP A 218 3.88 23.69 -10.38
C ASP A 218 3.60 23.88 -11.88
N THR A 219 4.55 23.46 -12.72
CA THR A 219 4.40 23.59 -14.16
C THR A 219 3.46 22.50 -14.67
N PRO A 220 2.42 22.84 -15.45
CA PRO A 220 1.59 21.84 -16.10
C PRO A 220 2.46 20.93 -16.98
N LEU A 221 2.21 19.61 -16.95
CA LEU A 221 2.90 18.69 -17.86
C LEU A 221 2.82 19.21 -19.30
N PRO A 222 3.93 19.19 -20.06
CA PRO A 222 3.95 19.61 -21.45
C PRO A 222 2.82 18.95 -22.26
N PRO A 223 2.14 19.68 -23.16
CA PRO A 223 0.99 19.16 -23.92
C PRO A 223 1.30 17.86 -24.67
N GLU A 224 2.54 17.69 -25.10
CA GLU A 224 3.06 16.52 -25.79
C GLU A 224 3.10 15.29 -24.87
N ILE A 225 3.65 15.43 -23.66
CA ILE A 225 3.68 14.39 -22.64
C ILE A 225 2.26 14.05 -22.16
N LYS A 226 1.39 15.06 -21.95
CA LYS A 226 -0.03 14.85 -21.60
C LYS A 226 -0.77 14.05 -22.68
N LYS A 227 -0.59 14.38 -23.96
CA LYS A 227 -1.23 13.66 -25.07
C LYS A 227 -0.74 12.21 -25.16
N LYS A 228 0.58 11.98 -25.05
CA LYS A 228 1.18 10.63 -25.04
C LYS A 228 0.72 9.79 -23.85
N ARG A 229 0.68 10.35 -22.63
CA ARG A 229 0.19 9.64 -21.42
C ARG A 229 -1.30 9.26 -21.55
N LYS A 230 -2.14 10.15 -22.12
CA LYS A 230 -3.56 9.86 -22.38
C LYS A 230 -3.79 8.80 -23.47
N SER A 231 -2.96 8.76 -24.51
CA SER A 231 -3.03 7.70 -25.52
C SER A 231 -2.53 6.35 -24.98
N LYS A 232 -1.53 6.37 -24.09
CA LYS A 232 -0.95 5.17 -23.47
C LYS A 232 -1.82 4.54 -22.38
N GLN A 233 -2.60 5.32 -21.61
CA GLN A 233 -3.62 4.76 -20.69
C GLN A 233 -4.67 3.88 -21.39
N LYS A 234 -4.82 3.97 -22.73
CA LYS A 234 -5.71 3.11 -23.53
C LYS A 234 -5.02 1.88 -24.13
N GLN A 235 -3.70 1.75 -24.04
CA GLN A 235 -2.94 0.62 -24.58
C GLN A 235 -2.30 -0.16 -23.44
N LYS A 236 -2.64 -1.46 -23.33
CA LYS A 236 -2.09 -2.36 -22.31
C LYS A 236 -0.56 -2.51 -22.48
N SER A 237 0.13 -2.15 -21.41
CA SER A 237 1.37 -2.72 -20.84
C SER A 237 2.53 -3.07 -21.77
N GLY A 238 3.63 -2.31 -21.64
CA GLY A 238 4.97 -2.72 -22.10
C GLY A 238 5.99 -1.59 -22.25
N GLU A 239 5.56 -0.35 -22.47
CA GLU A 239 6.49 0.77 -22.71
C GLU A 239 6.69 1.67 -21.49
N THR A 240 7.95 1.97 -21.19
CA THR A 240 8.42 2.87 -20.14
C THR A 240 7.71 4.23 -20.21
N LEU A 241 7.16 4.67 -19.08
CA LEU A 241 6.56 5.99 -18.93
C LEU A 241 7.66 7.05 -19.08
N GLU A 242 7.50 8.00 -20.01
CA GLU A 242 8.41 9.15 -20.13
C GLU A 242 8.25 10.02 -18.88
N LEU A 243 9.29 10.11 -18.06
CA LEU A 243 9.32 10.86 -16.80
C LEU A 243 9.88 12.26 -17.04
N THR A 244 9.39 13.23 -16.28
CA THR A 244 9.99 14.57 -16.19
C THR A 244 11.22 14.52 -15.27
N PRO A 245 12.14 15.50 -15.36
CA PRO A 245 13.31 15.52 -14.47
C PRO A 245 12.98 15.48 -12.97
N ALA A 246 11.88 16.15 -12.57
CA ALA A 246 11.42 16.14 -11.18
C ALA A 246 10.85 14.76 -10.76
N GLU A 247 10.16 14.08 -11.67
CA GLU A 247 9.70 12.70 -11.44
C GLU A 247 10.90 11.74 -11.35
N GLU A 248 11.87 11.81 -12.28
CA GLU A 248 13.06 10.96 -12.28
C GLU A 248 13.87 11.09 -10.99
N GLU A 249 14.10 12.33 -10.54
CA GLU A 249 14.85 12.59 -9.32
C GLU A 249 14.15 12.01 -8.08
N MET A 250 12.84 12.21 -7.97
CA MET A 250 12.07 11.68 -6.86
C MET A 250 12.01 10.14 -6.90
N MET A 251 11.87 9.53 -8.08
CA MET A 251 11.88 8.07 -8.23
C MET A 251 13.24 7.48 -7.83
N SER A 252 14.35 8.15 -8.13
CA SER A 252 15.69 7.74 -7.66
C SER A 252 15.80 7.78 -6.12
N ILE A 253 15.14 8.74 -5.47
CA ILE A 253 15.08 8.83 -4.01
C ILE A 253 14.32 7.65 -3.41
N ILE A 254 13.16 7.33 -4.01
CA ILE A 254 12.35 6.19 -3.60
C ILE A 254 13.10 4.87 -3.83
N GLU A 255 13.80 4.70 -4.96
CA GLU A 255 14.65 3.52 -5.21
C GLU A 255 15.76 3.38 -4.16
N THR A 256 16.44 4.49 -3.84
CA THR A 256 17.44 4.51 -2.77
C THR A 256 16.82 4.08 -1.44
N ARG A 257 15.63 4.58 -1.10
CA ARG A 257 14.87 4.15 0.10
C ARG A 257 14.58 2.65 0.09
N HIS A 258 14.22 2.05 -1.05
CA HIS A 258 14.03 0.59 -1.14
C HIS A 258 15.32 -0.17 -0.86
N HIS A 259 16.45 0.26 -1.42
CA HIS A 259 17.74 -0.35 -1.13
C HIS A 259 18.16 -0.21 0.33
N LEU A 260 17.93 0.96 0.93
CA LEU A 260 18.21 1.19 2.35
C LEU A 260 17.39 0.26 3.26
N VAL A 261 16.09 0.09 2.98
CA VAL A 261 15.18 -0.71 3.81
C VAL A 261 15.33 -2.22 3.55
N HIS A 262 15.26 -2.65 2.30
CA HIS A 262 15.15 -4.07 1.96
C HIS A 262 16.49 -4.75 1.68
N ARG A 263 17.56 -3.98 1.52
CA ARG A 263 18.89 -4.51 1.14
C ARG A 263 20.01 -3.96 2.01
N ASN A 264 19.67 -3.38 3.15
CA ASN A 264 20.62 -2.82 4.11
C ASN A 264 21.60 -1.82 3.46
N GLY A 265 21.06 -1.02 2.53
CA GLY A 265 21.79 -0.01 1.76
C GLY A 265 22.72 -0.57 0.68
N ARG A 266 22.34 -1.69 0.04
CA ARG A 266 23.01 -2.20 -1.15
C ARG A 266 22.09 -2.17 -2.37
N ASP A 267 22.65 -1.88 -3.54
CA ASP A 267 21.93 -1.88 -4.81
C ASP A 267 21.68 -3.31 -5.34
N ASN A 268 21.23 -3.44 -6.60
CA ASN A 268 21.01 -4.74 -7.27
C ASN A 268 22.30 -5.55 -7.45
N GLU A 269 23.46 -4.90 -7.45
CA GLU A 269 24.77 -5.52 -7.65
C GLU A 269 25.47 -5.85 -6.33
N GLY A 270 24.82 -5.58 -5.19
CA GLY A 270 25.37 -5.78 -3.85
C GLY A 270 26.35 -4.68 -3.41
N LYS A 271 26.51 -3.61 -4.20
CA LYS A 271 27.40 -2.50 -3.87
C LYS A 271 26.72 -1.58 -2.85
N LEU A 272 27.51 -1.15 -1.86
CA LEU A 272 27.03 -0.25 -0.81
C LEU A 272 26.70 1.12 -1.39
N ILE A 273 25.49 1.61 -1.10
CA ILE A 273 25.08 2.98 -1.39
C ILE A 273 25.61 3.89 -0.27
N GLU A 274 26.41 4.87 -0.68
CA GLU A 274 26.94 5.90 0.19
C GLU A 274 25.98 7.09 0.25
N ILE A 275 25.42 7.36 1.42
CA ILE A 275 24.58 8.54 1.64
C ILE A 275 25.46 9.68 2.09
N SER A 276 25.37 10.80 1.39
CA SER A 276 26.06 12.02 1.77
C SER A 276 25.13 12.98 2.52
N VAL A 277 25.71 13.89 3.27
CA VAL A 277 25.05 15.07 3.83
C VAL A 277 24.20 15.81 2.80
N LYS A 278 24.74 16.01 1.59
CA LYS A 278 24.03 16.70 0.49
C LYS A 278 22.85 15.89 -0.02
N SER A 279 22.95 14.56 -0.01
CA SER A 279 21.85 13.68 -0.39
C SER A 279 20.67 13.86 0.58
N VAL A 280 20.94 13.92 1.89
CA VAL A 280 19.91 14.16 2.90
C VAL A 280 19.28 15.54 2.75
N GLU A 281 20.10 16.58 2.56
CA GLU A 281 19.61 17.95 2.31
C GLU A 281 18.73 18.03 1.05
N ARG A 282 19.09 17.29 -0.01
CA ARG A 282 18.31 17.26 -1.25
C ARG A 282 16.96 16.59 -1.06
N VAL A 283 16.91 15.44 -0.36
CA VAL A 283 15.64 14.77 -0.04
C VAL A 283 14.75 15.70 0.79
N LYS A 284 15.29 16.31 1.84
CA LYS A 284 14.59 17.30 2.67
C LYS A 284 13.98 18.42 1.83
N GLN A 285 14.76 19.01 0.92
CA GLN A 285 14.29 20.09 0.06
C GLN A 285 13.12 19.66 -0.82
N LEU A 286 13.25 18.51 -1.51
CA LEU A 286 12.21 18.02 -2.41
C LEU A 286 10.91 17.67 -1.69
N ILE A 287 10.99 17.17 -0.46
CA ILE A 287 9.83 16.92 0.38
C ILE A 287 9.14 18.22 0.75
N PHE A 288 9.90 19.23 1.18
CA PHE A 288 9.32 20.54 1.54
C PHE A 288 8.60 21.15 0.34
N GLU A 289 9.25 21.14 -0.83
CA GLU A 289 8.66 21.62 -2.08
C GLU A 289 7.38 20.86 -2.45
N MET A 290 7.33 19.54 -2.22
CA MET A 290 6.13 18.74 -2.49
C MET A 290 4.98 19.03 -1.53
N VAL A 291 5.28 19.12 -0.23
CA VAL A 291 4.30 19.43 0.81
C VAL A 291 3.74 20.85 0.64
N ASP A 292 4.61 21.83 0.40
CA ASP A 292 4.20 23.23 0.20
C ASP A 292 3.22 23.37 -0.97
N ARG A 293 3.46 22.65 -2.07
CA ARG A 293 2.55 22.65 -3.24
C ARG A 293 1.18 22.06 -2.91
N VAL A 294 1.13 21.00 -2.11
CA VAL A 294 -0.14 20.42 -1.66
C VAL A 294 -0.85 21.37 -0.69
N GLU A 295 -0.14 21.90 0.32
CA GLU A 295 -0.72 22.80 1.32
C GLU A 295 -1.21 24.11 0.74
N GLN A 296 -0.53 24.67 -0.26
CA GLN A 296 -0.98 25.88 -0.94
C GLN A 296 -2.37 25.67 -1.56
N VAL A 297 -2.54 24.60 -2.35
CA VAL A 297 -3.84 24.28 -2.99
C VAL A 297 -4.88 23.86 -1.95
N TYR A 298 -4.47 23.09 -0.94
CA TYR A 298 -5.36 22.65 0.13
C TYR A 298 -5.90 23.82 0.96
N SER A 299 -5.07 24.82 1.27
CA SER A 299 -5.50 25.99 2.05
C SER A 299 -6.62 26.77 1.34
N GLU A 300 -6.51 26.95 0.02
CA GLU A 300 -7.56 27.59 -0.78
C GLU A 300 -8.84 26.74 -0.84
N TYR A 301 -8.70 25.42 -1.01
CA TYR A 301 -9.80 24.48 -1.00
C TYR A 301 -10.53 24.49 0.35
N SER A 302 -9.78 24.41 1.46
CA SER A 302 -10.29 24.41 2.82
C SER A 302 -11.00 25.73 3.15
N ALA A 303 -10.43 26.87 2.77
CA ALA A 303 -11.06 28.18 2.95
C ALA A 303 -12.37 28.30 2.16
N LYS A 304 -12.39 27.86 0.89
CA LYS A 304 -13.62 27.84 0.07
C LYS A 304 -14.69 26.94 0.67
N ARG A 305 -14.30 25.79 1.22
CA ARG A 305 -15.21 24.84 1.89
C ARG A 305 -15.79 25.43 3.18
N ALA A 306 -14.97 26.08 4.00
CA ALA A 306 -15.41 26.74 5.22
C ALA A 306 -16.37 27.93 4.94
N LEU A 307 -16.15 28.66 3.84
CA LEU A 307 -17.00 29.79 3.44
C LEU A 307 -18.25 29.34 2.65
N GLY A 308 -18.21 28.18 1.98
CA GLY A 308 -19.26 27.65 1.12
C GLY A 308 -20.31 26.77 1.82
N ASP A 309 -20.23 26.59 3.13
CA ASP A 309 -21.08 25.66 3.90
C ASP A 309 -22.48 26.21 4.23
N GLN A 310 -23.12 26.92 3.28
CA GLN A 310 -24.56 27.29 3.39
C GLN A 310 -25.51 26.27 2.73
N ASP A 311 -25.01 25.38 1.88
CA ASP A 311 -25.82 24.42 1.10
C ASP A 311 -25.50 22.95 1.38
N ARG A 312 -24.84 22.62 2.50
CA ARG A 312 -24.64 21.22 2.85
C ARG A 312 -26.01 20.59 3.15
N PRO A 313 -26.43 19.53 2.43
CA PRO A 313 -27.59 18.76 2.85
C PRO A 313 -27.28 18.25 4.25
N LYS A 314 -28.12 18.61 5.23
CA LYS A 314 -28.15 17.88 6.48
C LYS A 314 -28.59 16.46 6.12
N LEU A 315 -27.66 15.52 6.20
CA LEU A 315 -27.99 14.09 6.23
C LEU A 315 -28.88 13.80 7.44
#